data_AF-A0A7H0MFA1-F1
#
_entry.id   AF-A0A7H0MFA1-F1
#
_cell.length_a   1.000
_cell.length_b   1.000
_cell.length_c   1.000
_cell.angle_alpha   90.00
_cell.angle_beta   90.00
_cell.angle_gamma   90.00
#
_symmetry.space_group_name_H-M   'P 1'
#
loop_
_entity.id
_entity.type
_entity.pdbx_description
1 polymer ?
#
loop_
_entity_poly.entity_id
_entity_poly.type
_entity_poly.pdbx_seq_one_letter_code
_entity_poly.pdbx_strand_id
1 'polypeptide(L)'
;MLANTALGLNVIICCCVITIVFIGVRNSILAGRAHDRIKKSGKETTARITHAQQHDNQKVEGVLVLHVKVEFDAEGKRIATGKDIIVNTFNADSYKRGHEITIRYMRDDPTNIVVMGDVRN
;
A
#
# COMPACT_ATOMS: atom_id res chain seq x y z
N MET A 1 11.25 42.13 25.87
CA MET A 1 10.53 42.06 24.59
C MET A 1 10.82 40.76 23.84
N LEU A 2 12.10 40.41 23.58
CA LEU A 2 12.55 39.17 22.93
C LEU A 2 11.98 37.86 23.52
N ALA A 3 11.90 37.73 24.85
CA ALA A 3 11.39 36.51 25.49
C ALA A 3 9.90 36.27 25.20
N ASN A 4 9.09 37.33 25.12
CA ASN A 4 7.65 37.19 24.85
C ASN A 4 7.40 36.80 23.39
N THR A 5 8.22 37.32 22.46
CA THR A 5 8.20 36.93 21.05
C THR A 5 8.66 35.49 20.84
N ALA A 6 9.71 35.05 21.55
CA ALA A 6 10.19 33.68 21.50
C ALA A 6 9.16 32.68 22.06
N LEU A 7 8.48 33.04 23.15
CA LEU A 7 7.44 32.20 23.77
C LEU A 7 6.22 32.09 22.85
N GLY A 8 5.79 33.19 22.22
CA GLY A 8 4.74 33.18 21.20
C GLY A 8 5.09 32.33 19.98
N LEU A 9 6.33 32.44 19.47
CA LEU A 9 6.80 31.63 18.34
C LEU A 9 6.83 30.13 18.68
N ASN A 10 7.31 29.76 19.87
CA ASN A 10 7.33 28.38 20.32
C ASN A 10 5.93 27.77 20.44
N VAL A 11 4.95 28.54 20.93
CA VAL A 11 3.55 28.09 20.99
C VAL A 11 3.00 27.82 19.59
N ILE A 12 3.28 28.69 18.62
CA ILE A 12 2.85 28.50 17.23
C ILE A 12 3.48 27.22 16.64
N ILE A 13 4.80 27.04 16.82
CA ILE A 13 5.50 25.85 16.33
C ILE A 13 4.92 24.58 16.95
N CYS A 14 4.69 24.55 18.27
CA CYS A 14 4.06 23.42 18.95
C CYS A 14 2.68 23.10 18.36
N CYS A 15 1.83 24.11 18.14
CA CYS A 15 0.51 23.92 17.54
C CYS A 15 0.58 23.35 16.12
N CYS A 16 1.53 23.81 15.30
CA CYS A 16 1.75 23.29 13.95
C CYS A 16 2.19 21.82 13.99
N VAL A 17 3.15 21.47 14.86
CA VAL A 17 3.64 20.08 15.01
C VAL A 17 2.51 19.14 15.41
N ILE A 18 1.70 19.52 16.41
CA ILE A 18 0.56 18.71 16.87
C ILE A 18 -0.43 18.45 15.72
N THR A 19 -0.71 19.48 14.92
CA THR A 19 -1.64 19.38 13.80
C THR A 19 -1.13 18.43 12.72
N ILE A 20 0.15 18.51 12.37
CA ILE A 20 0.78 17.60 11.39
C ILE A 20 0.73 16.16 11.89
N VAL A 21 1.06 15.92 13.16
CA VAL A 21 0.99 14.58 13.77
C VAL A 21 -0.44 14.04 13.71
N PHE A 22 -1.44 14.86 14.07
CA PHE A 22 -2.83 14.44 14.05
C PHE A 22 -3.31 14.07 12.64
N ILE A 23 -2.94 14.87 11.63
CA ILE A 23 -3.24 14.56 10.22
C ILE A 23 -2.58 13.25 9.80
N GLY A 24 -1.29 13.05 10.15
CA GLY A 24 -0.56 11.83 9.84
C GLY A 24 -1.21 10.58 10.44
N VAL A 25 -1.55 10.62 11.73
CA VAL A 25 -2.24 9.52 12.42
C VAL A 25 -3.60 9.23 11.77
N ARG A 26 -4.40 10.27 11.51
CA ARG A 26 -5.70 10.11 10.86
C ARG A 26 -5.57 9.46 9.48
N ASN A 27 -4.61 9.91 8.68
CA ASN A 27 -4.36 9.36 7.34
C ASN A 27 -3.91 7.89 7.42
N SER A 28 -3.03 7.55 8.38
CA SER A 28 -2.60 6.16 8.59
C SER A 28 -3.76 5.25 8.99
N ILE A 29 -4.65 5.71 9.88
CA ILE A 29 -5.84 4.94 10.29
C ILE A 29 -6.79 4.77 9.11
N LEU A 30 -7.01 5.81 8.30
CA LEU A 30 -7.84 5.74 7.10
C LEU A 30 -7.28 4.75 6.08
N ALA A 31 -5.96 4.75 5.85
CA ALA A 31 -5.30 3.80 4.96
C ALA A 31 -5.46 2.36 5.47
N GLY A 32 -5.27 2.12 6.77
CA GLY A 32 -5.49 0.82 7.40
C GLY A 32 -6.95 0.35 7.26
N ARG A 33 -7.92 1.22 7.55
CA ARG A 33 -9.34 0.90 7.37
C ARG A 33 -9.69 0.61 5.92
N ALA A 34 -9.14 1.35 4.96
CA ALA A 34 -9.36 1.10 3.55
C ALA A 34 -8.79 -0.28 3.14
N HIS A 35 -7.58 -0.60 3.58
CA HIS A 35 -6.97 -1.91 3.38
C HIS A 35 -7.84 -3.03 3.96
N ASP A 36 -8.26 -2.92 5.22
CA ASP A 36 -9.10 -3.91 5.88
C ASP A 36 -10.48 -4.05 5.21
N ARG A 37 -11.05 -2.94 4.75
CA ARG A 37 -12.33 -2.93 4.02
C ARG A 37 -12.19 -3.68 2.70
N ILE A 38 -11.15 -3.42 1.90
CA ILE A 38 -10.88 -4.17 0.66
C ILE A 38 -10.65 -5.66 0.98
N LYS A 39 -9.86 -5.95 2.02
CA LYS A 39 -9.59 -7.32 2.44
C LYS A 39 -10.86 -8.07 2.84
N LYS A 40 -11.81 -7.43 3.54
CA LYS A 40 -13.03 -8.07 4.05
C LYS A 40 -14.17 -8.13 3.03
N SER A 41 -14.38 -7.07 2.26
CA SER A 41 -15.56 -6.91 1.40
C SER A 41 -15.25 -6.53 -0.05
N GLY A 42 -13.97 -6.46 -0.43
CA GLY A 42 -13.57 -6.27 -1.82
C GLY A 42 -13.97 -7.46 -2.68
N LYS A 43 -14.23 -7.19 -3.96
CA LYS A 43 -14.45 -8.24 -4.96
C LYS A 43 -13.12 -8.95 -5.21
N GLU A 44 -13.16 -10.28 -5.10
CA GLU A 44 -12.01 -11.13 -5.40
C GLU A 44 -11.91 -11.37 -6.91
N THR A 45 -10.69 -11.34 -7.42
CA THR A 45 -10.37 -11.68 -8.81
C THR A 45 -8.93 -12.17 -8.92
N THR A 46 -8.64 -12.83 -10.03
CA THR A 46 -7.29 -13.22 -10.39
C THR A 46 -6.65 -12.11 -11.21
N ALA A 47 -5.42 -11.74 -10.85
CA ALA A 47 -4.64 -10.75 -11.57
C ALA A 47 -3.31 -11.34 -12.03
N ARG A 48 -2.93 -11.03 -13.27
CA ARG A 48 -1.68 -11.50 -13.86
C ARG A 48 -0.57 -10.50 -13.58
N ILE A 49 0.56 -10.99 -13.09
CA ILE A 49 1.73 -10.15 -12.84
C ILE A 49 2.41 -9.80 -14.17
N THR A 50 2.48 -8.51 -14.47
CA THR A 50 3.14 -7.99 -15.68
C THR A 50 4.57 -7.56 -15.40
N HIS A 51 4.86 -7.13 -14.18
CA HIS A 51 6.19 -6.75 -13.74
C HIS A 51 6.33 -6.93 -12.23
N ALA A 52 7.51 -7.32 -11.78
CA ALA A 52 7.85 -7.37 -10.36
C ALA A 52 9.30 -6.92 -10.21
N GLN A 53 9.51 -5.91 -9.38
CA GLN A 53 10.84 -5.39 -9.08
C GLN A 53 11.00 -5.31 -7.57
N GLN A 54 12.20 -5.66 -7.10
CA GLN A 54 12.57 -5.45 -5.72
C GLN A 54 12.68 -3.95 -5.42
N HIS A 55 12.17 -3.54 -4.26
CA HIS A 55 12.34 -2.18 -3.79
C HIS A 55 13.79 -1.93 -3.37
N ASP A 56 14.38 -0.81 -3.80
CA ASP A 56 15.80 -0.49 -3.59
C ASP A 56 16.18 -0.35 -2.10
N ASN A 57 15.20 -0.15 -1.22
CA ASN A 57 15.40 0.11 0.20
C ASN A 57 15.03 -1.11 1.07
N GLN A 58 15.75 -2.20 0.87
CA GLN A 58 15.56 -3.44 1.62
C GLN A 58 16.29 -3.35 2.97
N LYS A 59 15.54 -3.17 4.06
CA LYS A 59 16.10 -2.88 5.40
C LYS A 59 16.12 -4.08 6.36
N VAL A 60 15.57 -5.23 5.97
CA VAL A 60 15.32 -6.36 6.87
C VAL A 60 15.73 -7.68 6.23
N GLU A 61 16.58 -8.46 6.90
CA GLU A 61 16.98 -9.79 6.46
C GLU A 61 15.78 -10.76 6.43
N GLY A 62 15.74 -11.63 5.42
CA GLY A 62 14.69 -12.65 5.25
C GLY A 62 13.39 -12.14 4.62
N VAL A 63 13.18 -10.82 4.51
CA VAL A 63 11.98 -10.21 3.94
C VAL A 63 12.33 -9.39 2.70
N LEU A 64 11.54 -9.58 1.64
CA LEU A 64 11.66 -8.85 0.38
C LEU A 64 10.45 -7.92 0.22
N VAL A 65 10.72 -6.64 -0.02
CA VAL A 65 9.67 -5.72 -0.47
C VAL A 65 9.70 -5.72 -2.00
N LEU A 66 8.59 -6.14 -2.61
CA LEU A 66 8.43 -6.20 -4.06
C LEU A 66 7.39 -5.16 -4.49
N HIS A 67 7.74 -4.36 -5.48
CA HIS A 67 6.77 -3.60 -6.25
C HIS A 67 6.24 -4.48 -7.38
N VAL A 68 4.99 -4.93 -7.28
CA VAL A 68 4.34 -5.76 -8.30
C VAL A 68 3.35 -4.93 -9.11
N LYS A 69 3.44 -5.02 -10.44
CA LYS A 69 2.42 -4.50 -11.37
C LYS A 69 1.59 -5.67 -11.87
N VAL A 70 0.28 -5.48 -11.84
CA VAL A 70 -0.69 -6.51 -12.19
C VAL A 70 -1.72 -5.98 -13.17
N GLU A 71 -2.23 -6.89 -13.99
CA GLU A 71 -3.36 -6.66 -14.89
C GLU A 71 -4.51 -7.61 -14.59
N PHE A 72 -5.73 -7.10 -14.60
CA PHE A 72 -6.95 -7.89 -14.40
C PHE A 72 -8.16 -7.25 -15.08
N ASP A 73 -9.24 -8.03 -15.25
CA ASP A 73 -10.52 -7.50 -15.70
C ASP A 73 -11.36 -7.03 -14.50
N ALA A 74 -11.80 -5.78 -14.56
CA ALA A 74 -12.78 -5.23 -13.65
C ALA A 74 -13.99 -4.74 -14.46
N GLU A 75 -15.05 -5.54 -14.47
CA GLU A 75 -16.33 -5.20 -15.10
C GLU A 75 -16.20 -4.92 -16.61
N GLY A 76 -15.43 -5.75 -17.31
CA GLY A 76 -15.21 -5.65 -18.76
C GLY A 76 -14.17 -4.59 -19.16
N LYS A 77 -13.45 -4.01 -18.19
CA LYS A 77 -12.31 -3.13 -18.42
C LYS A 77 -11.04 -3.78 -17.91
N ARG A 78 -10.01 -3.82 -18.77
CA ARG A 78 -8.65 -4.19 -18.36
C ARG A 78 -8.07 -3.07 -17.50
N ILE A 79 -7.75 -3.38 -16.25
CA ILE A 79 -7.10 -2.48 -15.30
C ILE A 79 -5.66 -2.92 -15.13
N ALA A 80 -4.74 -1.96 -15.14
CA ALA A 80 -3.34 -2.14 -14.78
C ALA A 80 -3.02 -1.30 -13.54
N THR A 81 -2.51 -1.91 -12.48
CA THR A 81 -2.17 -1.20 -11.24
C THR A 81 -0.93 -1.80 -10.58
N GLY A 82 -0.31 -1.06 -9.67
CA GLY A 82 0.89 -1.46 -8.93
C GLY A 82 0.67 -1.45 -7.42
N LYS A 83 1.31 -2.38 -6.72
CA LYS A 83 1.27 -2.45 -5.26
C LYS A 83 2.60 -2.92 -4.70
N ASP A 84 3.03 -2.29 -3.62
CA ASP A 84 4.14 -2.81 -2.80
C ASP A 84 3.61 -3.93 -1.90
N ILE A 85 4.29 -5.07 -1.96
CA ILE A 85 3.99 -6.23 -1.12
C ILE A 85 5.24 -6.63 -0.34
N ILE A 86 5.01 -7.14 0.86
CA ILE A 86 6.05 -7.68 1.72
C ILE A 86 5.94 -9.20 1.62
N VAL A 87 6.99 -9.84 1.12
CA VAL A 87 7.02 -11.28 0.91
C VAL A 87 8.24 -11.89 1.61
N ASN A 88 8.12 -13.14 2.03
CA ASN A 88 9.28 -13.89 2.46
C ASN A 88 10.20 -14.14 1.25
N THR A 89 11.51 -14.03 1.43
CA THR A 89 12.51 -14.22 0.37
C THR A 89 12.34 -15.57 -0.33
N PHE A 90 11.96 -16.63 0.41
CA PHE A 90 11.72 -17.96 -0.16
C PHE A 90 10.48 -18.04 -1.08
N ASN A 91 9.53 -17.12 -0.93
CA ASN A 91 8.29 -17.08 -1.71
C ASN A 91 8.29 -15.97 -2.78
N ALA A 92 9.41 -15.25 -2.95
CA ALA A 92 9.51 -14.15 -3.90
C ALA A 92 9.33 -14.61 -5.36
N ASP A 93 9.74 -15.84 -5.67
CA ASP A 93 9.65 -16.43 -7.00
C ASP A 93 8.20 -16.57 -7.50
N SER A 94 7.26 -16.77 -6.57
CA SER A 94 5.83 -16.81 -6.85
C SER A 94 5.27 -15.49 -7.38
N TYR A 95 6.04 -14.39 -7.25
CA TYR A 95 5.64 -13.07 -7.73
C TYR A 95 6.36 -12.66 -9.03
N LYS A 96 7.00 -13.60 -9.74
CA LYS A 96 7.61 -13.32 -11.04
C LYS A 96 6.55 -13.03 -12.10
N ARG A 97 6.92 -12.22 -13.09
CA ARG A 97 6.11 -11.93 -14.28
C ARG A 97 5.54 -13.22 -14.89
N GLY A 98 4.26 -13.19 -15.24
CA GLY A 98 3.55 -14.31 -15.86
C GLY A 98 2.67 -15.10 -14.90
N HIS A 99 2.97 -15.11 -13.61
CA HIS A 99 2.15 -15.78 -12.60
C HIS A 99 0.86 -15.02 -12.31
N GLU A 100 -0.10 -15.76 -11.77
CA GLU A 100 -1.39 -15.23 -11.35
C GLU A 100 -1.49 -15.16 -9.84
N ILE A 101 -2.04 -14.06 -9.34
CA ILE A 101 -2.25 -13.85 -7.91
C ILE A 101 -3.69 -13.49 -7.63
N THR A 102 -4.19 -13.97 -6.50
CA THR A 102 -5.51 -13.57 -6.01
C THR A 102 -5.42 -12.18 -5.40
N ILE A 103 -6.22 -11.26 -5.92
CA ILE A 103 -6.36 -9.90 -5.38
C ILE A 103 -7.80 -9.63 -4.98
N ARG A 104 -7.98 -8.67 -4.07
CA ARG A 104 -9.28 -8.05 -3.79
C ARG A 104 -9.22 -6.56 -4.13
N TYR A 105 -10.30 -6.05 -4.69
CA TYR A 105 -10.44 -4.65 -5.07
C TYR A 105 -11.85 -4.14 -4.79
N MET A 106 -12.01 -2.82 -4.71
CA MET A 106 -13.32 -2.17 -4.59
C MET A 106 -13.81 -1.74 -5.96
N ARG A 107 -15.09 -1.93 -6.27
CA ARG A 107 -15.62 -1.58 -7.61
C ARG A 107 -15.56 -0.08 -7.88
N ASP A 108 -15.75 0.72 -6.83
CA ASP A 108 -15.65 2.18 -6.84
C ASP A 108 -14.21 2.69 -7.04
N ASP A 109 -13.21 1.89 -6.69
CA ASP A 109 -11.79 2.19 -6.94
C ASP A 109 -11.03 0.89 -7.24
N PRO A 110 -11.03 0.43 -8.50
CA PRO A 110 -10.37 -0.81 -8.88
C PRO A 110 -8.84 -0.69 -8.91
N THR A 111 -8.28 0.52 -8.82
CA THR A 111 -6.82 0.69 -8.80
C THR A 111 -6.22 0.36 -7.44
N ASN A 112 -7.01 0.49 -6.37
CA ASN A 112 -6.60 0.15 -5.01
C ASN A 112 -6.90 -1.32 -4.69
N ILE A 113 -5.83 -2.11 -4.60
CA ILE A 113 -5.90 -3.56 -4.45
C ILE A 113 -5.24 -4.04 -3.16
N VAL A 114 -5.69 -5.21 -2.71
CA VAL A 114 -5.05 -6.02 -1.66
C VAL A 114 -4.68 -7.38 -2.25
N VAL A 115 -3.41 -7.75 -2.15
CA VAL A 115 -2.92 -9.07 -2.56
C VAL A 115 -3.20 -10.06 -1.43
N MET A 116 -3.86 -11.17 -1.75
CA MET A 116 -4.33 -12.14 -0.74
C MET A 116 -3.31 -13.22 -0.40
N GLY A 117 -2.22 -13.32 -1.16
CA GLY A 117 -1.10 -14.25 -0.91
C GLY A 117 -1.27 -15.65 -1.54
N ASP A 118 -2.44 -15.97 -2.11
CA ASP A 118 -2.64 -17.19 -2.89
C ASP A 118 -2.13 -16.94 -4.32
N VAL A 119 -0.94 -17.47 -4.61
CA VAL A 119 -0.33 -17.46 -5.94
C VAL A 119 -0.73 -18.75 -6.64
N ARG A 120 -1.38 -18.61 -7.80
CA ARG A 120 -1.73 -19.74 -8.66
C ARG A 120 -0.78 -19.81 -9.83
N ASN A 121 -0.33 -21.03 -10.13
CA ASN A 121 0.63 -21.35 -11.17
C ASN A 121 -0.07 -21.72 -12.48
#